data_AF-A0A7X9P421-F1
#
_entry.id   AF-A0A7X9P421-F1
#
_cell.length_a   1.000
_cell.length_b   1.000
_cell.length_c   1.000
_cell.angle_alpha   90.00
_cell.angle_beta   90.00
_cell.angle_gamma   90.00
#
_symmetry.space_group_name_H-M   'P 1'
#
loop_
_entity.id
_entity.type
_entity.pdbx_description
1 polymer ?
#
loop_
_entity_poly.entity_id
_entity_poly.type
_entity_poly.pdbx_seq_one_letter_code
_entity_poly.pdbx_strand_id
1 'polypeptide(L)' 'MNEDQIKEVLLREDQAFSRLYEQHQEIEQSLSNLQAKGFLTASEELAEKELKKRKLRLKDELYRRIIEYKEKMRSHE' A
#
# COMPACT_ATOMS: atom_id res chain seq x y z
N MET A 1 18.66 -6.08 -7.56
CA MET A 1 17.76 -6.20 -6.40
C MET A 1 16.37 -6.55 -6.88
N ASN A 2 15.74 -7.56 -6.26
CA ASN A 2 14.33 -7.86 -6.49
C ASN A 2 13.43 -6.81 -5.81
N GLU A 3 12.19 -6.67 -6.29
CA GLU A 3 11.22 -5.70 -5.73
C GLU A 3 11.01 -5.91 -4.22
N ASP A 4 10.94 -7.16 -3.76
CA ASP A 4 10.85 -7.50 -2.34
C ASP A 4 12.03 -6.95 -1.52
N GLN A 5 13.27 -7.06 -2.04
CA GLN A 5 14.44 -6.51 -1.34
C GLN A 5 14.39 -4.99 -1.27
N ILE A 6 14.01 -4.32 -2.37
CA ILE A 6 13.87 -2.85 -2.37
C ILE A 6 12.77 -2.43 -1.38
N LYS A 7 11.70 -3.21 -1.29
CA LYS A 7 10.61 -3.01 -0.34
C LYS A 7 11.09 -3.14 1.10
N GLU A 8 11.86 -4.17 1.44
CA GLU A 8 12.42 -4.35 2.79
C GLU A 8 13.39 -3.22 3.17
N VAL A 9 14.20 -2.77 2.21
CA VAL A 9 15.12 -1.66 2.40
C VAL A 9 14.35 -0.36 2.62
N LEU A 10 13.36 -0.05 1.78
CA LEU A 10 12.49 1.11 1.96
C LEU A 10 11.69 1.03 3.26
N LEU A 11 11.21 -0.14 3.68
CA LEU A 11 10.54 -0.30 4.98
C LEU A 11 11.45 0.03 6.17
N ARG A 12 12.77 -0.19 6.04
CA ARG A 12 13.76 0.11 7.09
C ARG A 12 14.30 1.53 7.02
N GLU A 13 14.62 2.01 5.82
CA GLU A 13 15.25 3.32 5.60
C GLU A 13 14.23 4.45 5.45
N ASP A 14 13.05 4.17 4.89
CA ASP A 14 12.02 5.15 4.59
C ASP A 14 10.79 4.97 5.50
N GLN A 15 10.75 5.77 6.58
CA GLN A 15 9.61 5.78 7.51
C GLN A 15 8.28 6.12 6.81
N ALA A 16 8.30 6.88 5.72
CA ALA A 16 7.07 7.18 4.98
C ALA A 16 6.53 5.92 4.29
N PHE A 17 7.41 5.09 3.71
CA PHE A 17 7.07 3.79 3.15
C PHE A 17 6.49 2.85 4.20
N SER A 18 7.09 2.79 5.39
CA SER A 18 6.57 2.02 6.52
C SER A 18 5.14 2.43 6.88
N ARG A 19 4.87 3.73 7.04
CA ARG A 19 3.52 4.24 7.32
C ARG A 19 2.53 3.98 6.19
N LEU A 20 2.96 4.03 4.93
CA LEU A 20 2.12 3.70 3.78
C LEU A 20 1.75 2.22 3.78
N TYR A 21 2.68 1.35 4.14
CA TYR A 21 2.46 -0.09 4.25
C TYR A 21 1.51 -0.45 5.39
N GLU A 22 1.66 0.19 6.56
CA GLU A 22 0.73 0.06 7.68
C GLU A 22 -0.69 0.49 7.29
N GLN A 23 -0.84 1.67 6.68
CA GLN A 23 -2.15 2.11 6.17
C GLN A 23 -2.73 1.14 5.13
N HIS A 24 -1.89 0.55 4.27
CA HIS A 24 -2.36 -0.43 3.29
C HIS A 24 -2.90 -1.69 4.00
N GLN A 25 -2.19 -2.18 5.02
CA GLN A 25 -2.63 -3.31 5.84
C GLN A 25 -3.94 -3.01 6.58
N GLU A 26 -4.07 -1.84 7.20
CA GLU A 26 -5.31 -1.42 7.88
C GLU A 26 -6.50 -1.37 6.92
N ILE A 27 -6.29 -0.86 5.70
CA ILE A 27 -7.32 -0.80 4.68
C ILE A 27 -7.67 -2.19 4.16
N GLU A 28 -6.69 -3.07 3.94
CA GLU A 28 -6.95 -4.47 3.58
C GLU A 28 -7.72 -5.22 4.67
N GLN A 29 -7.36 -5.02 5.93
CA GLN A 29 -8.05 -5.66 7.05
C GLN A 29 -9.47 -5.12 7.19
N SER A 30 -9.65 -3.81 7.05
CA SER A 30 -10.98 -3.19 7.03
C SER A 30 -11.83 -3.73 5.88
N LEU A 31 -11.28 -3.80 4.67
CA LEU A 31 -11.95 -4.40 3.50
C LEU A 31 -12.27 -5.87 3.72
N SER A 32 -11.36 -6.64 4.32
CA SER A 32 -11.56 -8.06 4.60
C SER A 32 -12.68 -8.26 5.61
N ASN A 33 -12.74 -7.47 6.68
CA ASN A 33 -13.84 -7.51 7.65
C ASN A 33 -15.18 -7.14 7.02
N LEU A 34 -15.19 -6.13 6.15
CA LEU A 34 -16.39 -5.72 5.40
C LEU A 34 -16.85 -6.85 4.46
N GLN A 35 -15.95 -7.41 3.67
CA GLN A 35 -16.27 -8.55 2.81
C GLN A 35 -16.70 -9.80 3.60
N ALA A 36 -16.09 -10.05 4.76
CA ALA A 36 -16.41 -11.20 5.62
C ALA A 36 -17.82 -11.11 6.22
N LYS A 37 -18.34 -9.89 6.48
CA LYS A 37 -19.72 -9.70 6.94
C LYS A 37 -20.77 -10.10 5.89
N GLY A 38 -20.42 -10.13 4.60
CA GLY A 38 -21.31 -10.57 3.50
C GLY A 38 -22.48 -9.63 3.19
N PHE A 39 -22.96 -8.84 4.16
CA PHE A 39 -24.00 -7.83 4.02
C PHE A 39 -23.43 -6.47 4.39
N LEU A 40 -23.07 -5.70 3.38
CA LEU A 40 -22.64 -4.31 3.52
C LEU A 40 -23.86 -3.41 3.38
N THR A 41 -24.02 -2.49 4.33
CA THR A 41 -25.00 -1.40 4.20
C THR A 41 -24.57 -0.41 3.11
N ALA A 42 -25.48 0.41 2.58
CA ALA A 42 -25.14 1.40 1.54
C ALA A 42 -24.00 2.35 1.94
N SER A 43 -23.84 2.64 3.24
CA SER A 43 -22.70 3.40 3.77
C SER A 43 -21.41 2.58 3.74
N GLU A 44 -21.47 1.29 4.06
CA GLU A 44 -20.32 0.38 4.02
C GLU A 44 -19.88 0.03 2.60
N GLU A 45 -20.79 -0.08 1.62
CA GLU A 45 -20.43 -0.22 0.20
C GLU A 45 -19.69 1.01 -0.32
N LEU A 46 -20.12 2.21 0.09
CA LEU A 46 -19.43 3.45 -0.24
C LEU A 46 -18.03 3.45 0.38
N ALA A 47 -17.94 3.10 1.67
CA ALA A 47 -16.68 2.97 2.38
C ALA A 47 -15.77 1.90 1.72
N GLU A 48 -16.30 0.77 1.29
CA GLU A 48 -15.54 -0.28 0.58
C GLU A 48 -14.96 0.26 -0.73
N LYS A 49 -15.74 1.00 -1.51
CA LYS A 49 -15.26 1.65 -2.75
C LYS A 49 -14.18 2.69 -2.45
N GLU A 50 -14.34 3.49 -1.42
CA GLU A 50 -13.33 4.47 -1.00
C GLU A 50 -12.04 3.79 -0.50
N LEU A 51 -12.18 2.72 0.29
CA LEU A 51 -11.09 1.89 0.77
C LEU A 51 -10.35 1.21 -0.38
N LYS A 52 -11.05 0.65 -1.37
CA LYS A 52 -10.44 0.10 -2.60
C LYS A 52 -9.66 1.16 -3.37
N LYS A 53 -10.20 2.38 -3.50
CA LYS A 53 -9.48 3.51 -4.13
C LYS A 53 -8.24 3.89 -3.34
N ARG A 54 -8.33 4.01 -2.01
CA ARG A 54 -7.18 4.31 -1.15
C ARG A 54 -6.14 3.19 -1.22
N LYS A 55 -6.54 1.93 -1.17
CA LYS A 55 -5.65 0.77 -1.35
C LYS A 55 -4.89 0.87 -2.67
N LEU A 56 -5.58 1.19 -3.77
CA LEU A 56 -4.94 1.36 -5.07
C LEU A 56 -3.93 2.51 -5.04
N ARG A 57 -4.28 3.66 -4.44
CA ARG A 57 -3.37 4.80 -4.29
C ARG A 57 -2.13 4.45 -3.46
N LEU A 58 -2.32 3.78 -2.31
CA LEU A 58 -1.22 3.36 -1.46
C LEU A 58 -0.30 2.38 -2.21
N LYS A 59 -0.86 1.41 -2.93
CA LYS A 59 -0.08 0.51 -3.78
C LYS A 59 0.70 1.27 -4.85
N ASP A 60 0.08 2.25 -5.50
CA ASP A 60 0.72 3.09 -6.53
C ASP A 60 1.88 3.90 -5.93
N GLU A 61 1.68 4.46 -4.73
CA GLU A 61 2.67 5.25 -4.02
C GLU A 61 3.86 4.40 -3.52
N LEU A 62 3.59 3.19 -3.02
CA LEU A 62 4.62 2.19 -2.71
C LEU A 62 5.41 1.85 -3.98
N TYR A 63 4.73 1.60 -5.10
CA TYR A 63 5.39 1.25 -6.35
C TYR A 63 6.25 2.39 -6.90
N ARG A 64 5.77 3.64 -6.82
CA ARG A 64 6.57 4.84 -7.16
C ARG A 64 7.84 4.92 -6.33
N ARG A 65 7.75 4.75 -5.00
CA ARG A 65 8.93 4.74 -4.13
C ARG A 65 9.93 3.67 -4.52
N ILE A 66 9.46 2.46 -4.84
CA ILE A 66 10.31 1.36 -5.31
C ILE A 66 11.00 1.73 -6.63
N ILE A 67 10.27 2.30 -7.60
CA ILE A 67 10.85 2.76 -8.87
C ILE A 67 11.89 3.86 -8.64
N GLU A 68 11.54 4.91 -7.90
CA GLU A 68 12.44 6.02 -7.59
C GLU A 68 13.72 5.52 -6.93
N TYR A 69 13.60 4.61 -5.97
CA TYR A 69 14.74 3.99 -5.31
C TYR A 69 15.60 3.16 -6.27
N LYS A 70 14.96 2.38 -7.13
CA LYS A 70 15.61 1.55 -8.15
C LYS A 70 16.36 2.40 -9.19
N GLU A 71 15.79 3.53 -9.59
CA GLU A 71 16.45 4.50 -10.49
C GLU A 71 17.61 5.20 -9.79
N LYS A 72 17.42 5.64 -8.54
CA LYS A 72 18.47 6.28 -7.74
C LYS A 72 19.67 5.36 -7.52
N MET A 73 19.42 4.09 -7.19
CA MET A 73 20.46 3.06 -7.08
C MET A 73 21.18 2.83 -8.41
N ARG A 74 20.47 2.81 -9.52
CA ARG A 74 21.05 2.59 -10.86
C ARG A 74 21.92 3.78 -11.33
N SER A 75 21.59 5.00 -10.94
CA SER A 75 22.36 6.20 -11.27
C SER A 75 23.60 6.40 -10.39
N HIS A 76 23.76 5.59 -9.33
CA HIS A 76 24.89 5.67 -8.41
C HIS A 76 25.93 4.55 -8.66
N GLU A 77 25.82 3.86 -9.79
CA GLU A 77 26.73 2.81 -10.29
C GLU A 77 27.46 3.33 -11.53
#